data_AF-A0A849GED4-F1
#
_entry.id   AF-A0A849GED4-F1
#
_cell.length_a   1.000
_cell.length_b   1.000
_cell.length_c   1.000
_cell.angle_alpha   90.00
_cell.angle_beta   90.00
_cell.angle_gamma   90.00
#
_symmetry.space_group_name_H-M   'P 1'
#
loop_
_entity.id
_entity.type
_entity.pdbx_description
1 polymer ?
#
loop_
_entity_poly.entity_id
_entity_poly.type
_entity_poly.pdbx_seq_one_letter_code
_entity_poly.pdbx_strand_id
1 'polypeptide(L)' 'MNLIEFAAPTAAAFPGMTVRELFTECVKANSAVLPFQAASGKFTGRASIRHILGEVCIPEAMI' A
#
# COMPACT_ATOMS: atom_id res chain seq x y z
N MET A 1 8.25 4.77 -26.03
CA MET A 1 8.81 4.17 -24.81
C MET A 1 7.69 3.44 -24.09
N ASN A 2 7.81 2.14 -23.87
CA ASN A 2 6.79 1.34 -23.21
C ASN A 2 7.12 1.25 -21.72
N LEU A 3 6.32 1.92 -20.87
CA LEU A 3 6.57 1.97 -19.43
C LEU A 3 6.40 0.61 -18.74
N ILE A 4 5.70 -0.33 -19.39
CA ILE A 4 5.44 -1.66 -18.81
C ILE A 4 6.73 -2.48 -18.63
N GLU A 5 7.75 -2.18 -19.44
CA GLU A 5 9.05 -2.85 -19.39
C GLU A 5 9.85 -2.49 -18.12
N PHE A 6 9.46 -1.41 -17.42
CA PHE A 6 10.07 -0.96 -16.17
C PHE A 6 9.16 -1.18 -14.97
N ALA A 7 7.94 -1.70 -15.18
CA ALA A 7 6.99 -1.92 -14.10
C ALA A 7 7.39 -3.15 -13.29
N ALA A 8 7.63 -2.97 -11.98
CA ALA A 8 7.76 -4.08 -11.06
C ALA A 8 6.36 -4.62 -10.73
N PRO A 9 6.09 -5.93 -10.94
CA PRO A 9 4.86 -6.54 -10.45
C PRO A 9 4.77 -6.38 -8.94
N THR A 10 3.71 -5.74 -8.47
CA THR A 10 3.44 -5.54 -7.04
C THR A 10 2.10 -6.15 -6.68
N ALA A 11 1.93 -6.53 -5.42
CA ALA A 11 0.62 -6.90 -4.89
C ALA A 11 -0.31 -5.67 -4.84
N ALA A 12 -1.59 -5.90 -4.55
CA ALA A 12 -2.55 -4.83 -4.29
C ALA A 12 -3.09 -4.95 -2.86
N ALA A 13 -3.50 -3.82 -2.29
CA ALA A 13 -4.25 -3.75 -1.05
C ALA A 13 -5.75 -3.78 -1.34
N PHE A 14 -6.53 -4.42 -0.47
CA PHE A 14 -7.96 -4.62 -0.64
C PHE A 14 -8.76 -4.18 0.60
N PRO A 15 -10.04 -3.80 0.45
CA PRO A 15 -10.93 -3.59 1.58
C PRO A 15 -10.96 -4.80 2.52
N GLY A 16 -10.88 -4.54 3.82
CA GLY A 16 -10.91 -5.58 4.84
C GLY A 16 -9.55 -6.22 5.17
N MET A 17 -8.49 -5.93 4.42
CA MET A 17 -7.14 -6.32 4.84
C MET A 17 -6.77 -5.65 6.16
N THR A 18 -6.19 -6.43 7.05
CA THR A 18 -5.57 -5.93 8.28
C THR A 18 -4.24 -5.23 7.96
N VAL A 19 -3.79 -4.34 8.86
CA VAL A 19 -2.47 -3.69 8.77
C VAL A 19 -1.34 -4.73 8.68
N ARG A 20 -1.47 -5.85 9.40
CA ARG A 20 -0.49 -6.95 9.36
C ARG A 20 -0.37 -7.56 7.97
N GLU A 21 -1.48 -7.88 7.34
CA GLU A 21 -1.50 -8.47 6.00
C GLU A 21 -0.91 -7.50 4.98
N LEU A 22 -1.30 -6.22 5.05
CA LEU A 22 -0.73 -5.17 4.20
C LEU A 22 0.79 -5.10 4.34
N PHE A 23 1.31 -5.05 5.57
CA PHE A 23 2.75 -4.94 5.80
C PHE A 23 3.49 -6.20 5.33
N THR A 24 2.87 -7.36 5.48
CA THR A 24 3.42 -8.63 4.97
C THR A 24 3.56 -8.60 3.45
N GLU A 25 2.53 -8.15 2.72
CA GLU A 25 2.58 -8.03 1.27
C GLU A 25 3.56 -6.96 0.79
N CYS A 26 3.67 -5.83 1.51
CA CYS A 26 4.70 -4.82 1.26
C CYS A 26 6.12 -5.40 1.33
N VAL A 27 6.43 -6.22 2.35
CA VAL A 27 7.74 -6.86 2.51
C VAL A 27 8.01 -7.83 1.36
N LYS A 28 7.03 -8.68 1.01
CA LYS A 28 7.15 -9.62 -0.11
C LYS A 28 7.41 -8.91 -1.44
N ALA A 29 6.72 -7.79 -1.66
CA ALA A 29 6.84 -6.97 -2.86
C ALA A 29 8.06 -6.03 -2.83
N ASN A 30 8.87 -6.04 -1.76
CA ASN A 30 9.95 -5.09 -1.52
C ASN A 30 9.52 -3.62 -1.76
N SER A 31 8.34 -3.25 -1.27
CA SER A 31 7.73 -1.92 -1.45
C SER A 31 7.16 -1.39 -0.15
N ALA A 32 7.27 -0.09 0.09
CA ALA A 32 6.65 0.59 1.24
C ALA A 32 5.18 1.01 0.99
N VAL A 33 4.65 0.68 -0.20
CA VAL A 33 3.32 1.08 -0.66
C VAL A 33 2.75 0.05 -1.62
N LEU A 34 1.45 -0.21 -1.52
CA LEU A 34 0.72 -1.01 -2.49
C LEU A 34 -0.42 -0.19 -3.12
N PRO A 35 -0.72 -0.37 -4.42
CA PRO A 35 -1.94 0.18 -5.01
C PRO A 35 -3.17 -0.40 -4.31
N PHE A 36 -4.18 0.44 -4.07
CA PHE A 36 -5.43 0.03 -3.42
C PHE A 36 -6.52 -0.23 -4.46
N GLN A 37 -7.01 -1.46 -4.49
CA GLN A 37 -8.09 -1.88 -5.37
C GLN A 37 -9.39 -1.97 -4.55
N ALA A 38 -10.36 -1.12 -4.91
CA ALA A 38 -11.68 -1.13 -4.27
C ALA A 38 -12.42 -2.45 -4.58
N ALA A 39 -13.48 -2.75 -3.82
CA ALA A 39 -14.31 -3.93 -4.03
C ALA A 39 -14.93 -4.00 -5.43
N SER A 40 -15.08 -2.85 -6.11
CA SER A 40 -15.52 -2.76 -7.51
C SER A 40 -14.46 -3.22 -8.53
N GLY A 41 -13.26 -3.59 -8.09
CA GLY A 41 -12.12 -3.93 -8.94
C GLY A 41 -11.35 -2.71 -9.48
N LYS A 42 -11.78 -1.48 -9.18
CA LYS A 42 -11.07 -0.26 -9.61
C LYS A 42 -9.94 0.09 -8.65
N PHE A 43 -8.78 0.42 -9.20
CA PHE A 43 -7.70 1.05 -8.43
C PHE A 43 -8.08 2.50 -8.12
N THR A 44 -8.16 2.83 -6.83
CA THR A 44 -8.66 4.14 -6.36
C THR A 44 -7.64 4.92 -5.54
N GLY A 45 -6.50 4.30 -5.20
CA GLY A 45 -5.47 4.96 -4.43
C GLY A 45 -4.31 4.03 -4.10
N ARG A 46 -3.73 4.24 -2.92
CA ARG A 46 -2.58 3.48 -2.41
C ARG A 46 -2.65 3.34 -0.90
N ALA A 47 -2.18 2.22 -0.39
CA ALA A 47 -1.99 1.97 1.04
C ALA A 47 -0.49 2.04 1.36
N SER A 48 -0.09 2.95 2.25
CA SER A 48 1.32 3.23 2.57
C SER A 48 1.63 2.91 4.02
N ILE A 49 2.75 2.22 4.25
CA ILE A 49 3.26 1.96 5.61
C ILE A 49 3.47 3.27 6.36
N ARG A 50 4.09 4.27 5.71
CA ARG A 50 4.35 5.59 6.32
C ARG A 50 3.07 6.27 6.79
N HIS A 51 2.03 6.28 5.96
CA HIS A 51 0.77 6.91 6.33
C HIS A 51 0.14 6.22 7.54
N ILE A 52 0.08 4.88 7.52
CA ILE A 52 -0.50 4.11 8.64
C ILE A 52 0.27 4.36 9.94
N LEU A 53 1.61 4.34 9.91
CA LEU A 53 2.41 4.64 11.10
C LEU A 53 2.21 6.07 11.59
N GLY A 54 2.01 7.03 10.67
CA GLY A 54 1.63 8.40 11.01
C GLY A 54 0.32 8.45 11.79
N GLU A 55 -0.71 7.73 11.33
CA GLU A 55 -2.03 7.73 11.99
C GLU A 55 -2.06 6.99 13.33
N VAL A 56 -1.24 5.94 13.51
CA VAL A 56 -1.37 5.02 14.67
C VAL A 56 -0.21 5.04 15.66
N CYS A 57 0.96 5.57 15.29
CA CYS A 57 2.17 5.49 16.11
C CYS A 57 2.86 6.85 16.35
N ILE A 58 2.62 7.84 15.48
CA ILE A 58 3.22 9.17 15.62
C ILE A 58 2.15 10.09 16.22
N PRO A 59 2.38 10.71 17.40
CA PRO A 59 1.46 11.72 17.92
C PRO A 59 1.29 12.84 16.89
N GLU A 60 0.05 13.31 16.64
CA GLU A 60 -0.24 14.37 15.64
C GLU A 60 0.67 15.60 15.79
N ALA A 61 1.08 15.94 17.01
CA ALA A 61 1.99 17.05 17.29
C ALA A 61 3.41 16.89 16.71
N MET A 62 3.74 15.72 16.13
CA MET A 62 5.05 15.41 15.53
C MET A 62 4.99 15.22 14.01
N ILE A 63 3.84 15.47 13.36
CA ILE A 63 3.63 15.35 11.91
C ILE A 63 3.66 16.73 11.26
#